data_AF-A0AAV5XIH8-F1
#
_entry.id   AF-A0AAV5XIH8-F1
#
_cell.length_a   1.000
_cell.length_b   1.000
_cell.length_c   1.000
_cell.angle_alpha   90.00
_cell.angle_beta   90.00
_cell.angle_gamma   90.00
#
_symmetry.space_group_name_H-M   'P 1'
#
loop_
_entity.id
_entity.type
_entity.pdbx_description
1 polymer ?
#
loop_
_entity_poly.entity_id
_entity_poly.type
_entity_poly.pdbx_seq_one_letter_code
_entity_poly.pdbx_strand_id
1 'polypeptide(L)'
;MIPGEYLLGDGDIEANTGRRTVQLTVANTGDRPIQVGSHFHFFEANKALSFDRAQAFGMRLDIPAGTAVRFEAGDEKVVTLVELAGSREVYGLNALTDGSTAASRRDEGVRRAAAARFRGAGA
;
A
#
# COMPACT_ATOMS: atom_id res chain seq x y z
N MET A 1 -26.63 5.71 35.49
CA MET A 1 -26.75 6.41 34.20
C MET A 1 -25.41 7.05 33.92
N ILE A 2 -24.75 6.68 32.82
CA ILE A 2 -23.43 7.19 32.45
C ILE A 2 -23.61 8.04 31.19
N PRO A 3 -23.68 9.38 31.29
CA PRO A 3 -23.82 10.24 30.12
C PRO A 3 -22.67 10.02 29.13
N GLY A 4 -23.02 9.69 27.87
CA GLY A 4 -22.03 9.46 26.81
C GLY A 4 -21.46 8.04 26.76
N GLU A 5 -22.04 7.07 27.50
CA GLU A 5 -21.63 5.67 27.37
C GLU A 5 -21.97 5.11 25.98
N TYR A 6 -21.03 4.35 25.42
CA TYR A 6 -21.27 3.52 24.25
C TYR A 6 -21.59 2.11 24.70
N LEU A 7 -22.74 1.60 24.29
CA LEU A 7 -23.11 0.20 24.43
C LEU A 7 -22.84 -0.48 23.08
N LEU A 8 -21.68 -1.11 22.96
CA LEU A 8 -21.25 -1.75 21.73
C LEU A 8 -21.90 -3.14 21.60
N GLY A 9 -22.19 -3.54 20.36
CA GLY A 9 -22.54 -4.92 20.08
C GLY A 9 -21.32 -5.84 20.20
N ASP A 10 -21.57 -7.13 20.40
CA ASP A 10 -20.52 -8.14 20.40
C ASP A 10 -20.02 -8.44 18.99
N GLY A 11 -18.77 -8.88 18.89
CA GLY A 11 -18.12 -9.32 17.64
C GLY A 11 -17.21 -8.28 16.99
N ASP A 12 -16.54 -8.72 15.93
CA ASP A 12 -15.58 -7.93 15.18
C ASP A 12 -16.20 -7.32 13.91
N ILE A 13 -15.65 -6.18 13.48
CA ILE A 13 -16.02 -5.56 12.20
C ILE A 13 -15.01 -6.00 11.15
N GLU A 14 -15.44 -6.81 10.18
CA GLU A 14 -14.63 -7.15 9.02
C GLU A 14 -14.52 -5.96 8.05
N ALA A 15 -13.30 -5.51 7.77
CA ALA A 15 -13.03 -4.43 6.84
C ALA A 15 -12.60 -4.97 5.47
N ASN A 16 -12.79 -4.16 4.42
CA ASN A 16 -12.25 -4.39 3.06
C ASN A 16 -12.67 -5.73 2.41
N THR A 17 -13.76 -6.35 2.87
CA THR A 17 -14.26 -7.65 2.40
C THR A 17 -14.55 -7.67 0.90
N GLY A 18 -14.38 -8.84 0.28
CA GLY A 18 -14.73 -9.06 -1.13
C GLY A 18 -13.76 -8.43 -2.14
N ARG A 19 -12.59 -7.98 -1.71
CA ARG A 19 -11.55 -7.40 -2.56
C ARG A 19 -10.36 -8.35 -2.68
N ARG A 20 -9.66 -8.26 -3.82
CA ARG A 20 -8.41 -8.99 -4.02
C ARG A 20 -7.37 -8.53 -3.02
N THR A 21 -6.67 -9.48 -2.41
CA THR A 21 -5.53 -9.24 -1.53
C THR A 21 -4.26 -9.90 -2.05
N VAL A 22 -3.12 -9.45 -1.56
CA VAL A 22 -1.79 -10.05 -1.80
C VAL A 22 -0.91 -9.82 -0.58
N GLN A 23 -0.10 -10.80 -0.21
CA GLN A 23 0.92 -10.65 0.83
C GLN A 23 2.27 -10.44 0.19
N LEU A 24 3.01 -9.42 0.66
CA LEU A 24 4.35 -9.10 0.18
C LEU A 24 5.31 -8.95 1.36
N THR A 25 6.52 -9.45 1.17
CA THR A 25 7.65 -9.14 2.05
C THR A 25 8.26 -7.81 1.60
N VAL A 26 8.41 -6.89 2.54
CA VAL A 26 8.85 -5.51 2.30
C VAL A 26 10.03 -5.21 3.21
N ALA A 27 11.18 -4.92 2.58
CA ALA A 27 12.41 -4.58 3.28
C ALA A 27 12.73 -3.09 3.13
N ASN A 28 13.05 -2.40 4.23
CA ASN A 28 13.58 -1.05 4.19
C ASN A 28 15.10 -1.06 4.05
N THR A 29 15.58 -0.79 2.84
CA THR A 29 17.02 -0.74 2.54
C THR A 29 17.63 0.64 2.81
N GLY A 30 16.85 1.57 3.38
CA GLY A 30 17.29 2.92 3.74
C GLY A 30 17.91 3.00 5.13
N ASP A 31 18.43 4.18 5.44
CA ASP A 31 19.06 4.54 6.71
C ASP A 31 18.11 5.24 7.70
N ARG A 32 16.86 5.44 7.29
CA ARG A 32 15.83 6.17 8.04
C ARG A 32 14.54 5.37 8.09
N PRO A 33 13.75 5.56 9.15
CA PRO A 33 12.45 4.92 9.24
C PRO A 33 11.48 5.44 8.19
N ILE A 34 10.62 4.56 7.70
CA ILE A 34 9.59 4.84 6.69
C ILE A 34 8.25 4.38 7.23
N GLN A 35 7.22 5.21 7.11
CA GLN A 35 5.87 4.87 7.52
C GLN A 35 4.90 5.07 6.35
N VAL A 36 4.08 4.07 6.06
CA VAL A 36 3.13 4.07 4.94
C VAL A 36 1.71 3.96 5.47
N GLY A 37 0.87 4.92 5.10
CA GLY A 37 -0.53 5.00 5.55
C GLY A 37 -1.46 4.04 4.81
N SER A 38 -2.60 3.73 5.44
CA SER A 38 -3.62 2.77 4.98
C SER A 38 -4.06 2.95 3.52
N HIS A 39 -4.21 4.19 3.04
CA HIS A 39 -4.80 4.51 1.72
C HIS A 39 -3.78 5.02 0.69
N PHE A 40 -2.48 4.90 0.98
CA PHE A 40 -1.45 5.23 0.01
C PHE A 40 -1.36 4.13 -1.07
N HIS A 41 -1.20 4.50 -2.34
CA HIS A 41 -0.97 3.54 -3.42
C HIS A 41 0.39 2.86 -3.19
N PHE A 42 0.39 1.63 -2.69
CA PHE A 42 1.58 1.01 -2.11
C PHE A 42 2.71 0.84 -3.13
N PHE A 43 2.36 0.64 -4.40
CA PHE A 43 3.28 0.68 -5.54
C PHE A 43 4.19 1.91 -5.58
N GLU A 44 3.71 3.07 -5.10
CA GLU A 44 4.43 4.34 -5.14
C GLU A 44 5.10 4.68 -3.80
N ALA A 45 5.12 3.74 -2.84
CA ALA A 45 5.75 3.96 -1.54
C ALA A 45 7.25 4.23 -1.72
N ASN A 46 7.90 4.80 -0.70
CA ASN A 46 9.28 5.28 -0.78
C ASN A 46 10.22 4.31 -1.54
N LYS A 47 11.04 4.86 -2.44
CA LYS A 47 11.98 4.10 -3.29
C LYS A 47 12.97 3.23 -2.53
N ALA A 48 13.25 3.50 -1.26
CA ALA A 48 14.11 2.68 -0.40
C ALA A 48 13.43 1.40 0.12
N LEU A 49 12.10 1.29 0.01
CA LEU A 49 11.40 0.04 0.29
C LEU A 49 11.55 -0.90 -0.92
N SER A 50 12.11 -2.07 -0.67
CA SER A 50 12.30 -3.15 -1.64
C SER A 50 11.21 -4.21 -1.47
N PHE A 51 10.42 -4.41 -2.51
CA PHE A 51 9.34 -5.40 -2.59
C PHE A 51 8.90 -5.55 -4.05
N ASP A 52 8.08 -6.56 -4.36
CA ASP A 52 7.52 -6.73 -5.70
C ASP A 52 6.53 -5.61 -6.03
N ARG A 53 7.02 -4.61 -6.79
CA ARG A 53 6.23 -3.43 -7.18
C ARG A 53 5.10 -3.82 -8.14
N ALA A 54 5.32 -4.80 -9.02
CA ALA A 54 4.31 -5.20 -9.99
C ALA A 54 3.07 -5.80 -9.30
N GLN A 55 3.26 -6.57 -8.22
CA GLN A 55 2.17 -7.10 -7.42
C GLN A 55 1.45 -6.03 -6.57
N ALA A 56 2.15 -4.95 -6.20
CA ALA A 56 1.58 -3.84 -5.44
C ALA A 56 0.82 -2.81 -6.28
N PHE A 57 0.84 -2.91 -7.62
CA PHE A 57 0.16 -1.98 -8.51
C PHE A 57 -1.36 -2.07 -8.35
N GLY A 58 -2.00 -0.92 -8.10
CA GLY A 58 -3.42 -0.80 -7.77
C GLY A 58 -3.78 -1.24 -6.35
N MET A 59 -2.80 -1.42 -5.46
CA MET A 59 -3.02 -1.93 -4.10
C MET A 59 -2.71 -0.89 -3.02
N ARG A 60 -3.32 -1.04 -1.85
CA ARG A 60 -3.04 -0.27 -0.62
C ARG A 60 -2.94 -1.22 0.58
N LEU A 61 -2.45 -0.75 1.73
CA LEU A 61 -2.39 -1.59 2.93
C LEU A 61 -3.79 -2.03 3.38
N ASP A 62 -3.90 -3.30 3.74
CA ASP A 62 -5.12 -3.89 4.31
C ASP A 62 -5.10 -3.78 5.83
N ILE A 63 -5.28 -2.55 6.31
CA ILE A 63 -5.25 -2.18 7.73
C ILE A 63 -6.40 -1.19 8.03
N PRO A 64 -6.75 -0.95 9.31
CA PRO A 64 -7.77 0.03 9.67
C PRO A 64 -7.51 1.40 9.05
N ALA A 65 -8.57 2.05 8.56
CA ALA A 65 -8.47 3.37 7.92
C ALA A 65 -7.85 4.40 8.88
N GLY A 66 -6.98 5.25 8.36
CA GLY A 66 -6.24 6.25 9.15
C GLY A 66 -4.97 5.74 9.86
N THR A 67 -4.76 4.42 9.92
CA THR A 67 -3.53 3.85 10.50
C THR A 67 -2.40 3.71 9.46
N ALA A 68 -1.23 3.23 9.90
CA ALA A 68 -0.03 3.08 9.07
C ALA A 68 0.84 1.91 9.53
N VAL A 69 1.65 1.38 8.62
CA VAL A 69 2.73 0.42 8.93
C VAL A 69 4.07 1.15 8.92
N ARG A 70 4.87 0.93 9.97
CA ARG A 70 6.21 1.50 10.13
C ARG A 70 7.28 0.44 9.86
N PHE A 71 8.29 0.83 9.10
CA PHE A 71 9.49 0.07 8.78
C PHE A 71 10.69 0.81 9.35
N GLU A 72 11.41 0.22 10.29
CA GLU A 72 12.69 0.76 10.76
C GLU A 72 13.77 0.62 9.68
N ALA A 73 14.92 1.26 9.84
CA ALA A 73 16.06 1.07 8.92
C ALA A 73 16.57 -0.38 9.00
N GLY A 74 16.66 -1.07 7.86
CA GLY A 74 17.04 -2.49 7.79
C GLY A 74 15.93 -3.49 8.16
N ASP A 75 14.73 -3.00 8.48
CA ASP A 75 13.59 -3.82 8.87
C ASP A 75 12.97 -4.54 7.67
N GLU A 76 12.46 -5.75 7.89
CA GLU A 76 11.75 -6.55 6.89
C GLU A 76 10.45 -7.08 7.50
N LYS A 77 9.32 -6.81 6.82
CA LYS A 77 7.99 -7.24 7.28
C LYS A 77 7.15 -7.77 6.15
N VAL A 78 6.31 -8.76 6.47
CA VAL A 78 5.23 -9.16 5.60
C VAL A 78 4.04 -8.22 5.84
N VAL A 79 3.50 -7.67 4.76
CA VAL A 79 2.27 -6.87 4.79
C VAL A 79 1.22 -7.47 3.87
N THR A 80 -0.04 -7.33 4.26
CA THR A 80 -1.19 -7.63 3.38
C THR A 80 -1.62 -6.35 2.69
N LEU A 81 -1.75 -6.41 1.38
CA LEU A 81 -2.31 -5.35 0.57
C LEU A 81 -3.68 -5.76 0.04
N VAL A 82 -4.56 -4.78 -0.15
CA VAL A 82 -5.89 -4.92 -0.73
C VAL A 82 -6.07 -3.99 -1.92
N GLU A 83 -6.83 -4.41 -2.91
CA GLU A 83 -7.08 -3.64 -4.13
C GLU A 83 -7.80 -2.31 -3.83
N LEU A 84 -7.37 -1.25 -4.50
CA LEU A 84 -8.08 0.01 -4.55
C LEU A 84 -9.48 -0.21 -5.16
N ALA A 85 -10.48 0.50 -4.63
CA ALA A 85 -11.86 0.46 -5.12
C ALA A 85 -12.22 1.78 -5.83
N GLY A 86 -13.50 1.96 -6.14
CA GLY A 86 -13.99 3.14 -6.86
C GLY A 86 -13.56 3.12 -8.33
N SER A 87 -13.24 4.29 -8.90
CA SER A 87 -12.77 4.42 -10.29
C SER A 87 -11.39 3.81 -10.53
N ARG A 88 -10.64 3.50 -9.46
CA ARG A 88 -9.27 2.97 -9.52
C ARG A 88 -8.34 3.88 -10.33
N GLU A 89 -8.38 5.17 -10.02
CA GLU A 89 -7.47 6.17 -10.56
C GLU A 89 -6.63 6.77 -9.43
N VAL A 90 -5.33 6.91 -9.68
CA VAL A 90 -4.35 7.43 -8.73
C VAL A 90 -3.66 8.64 -9.34
N TYR A 91 -3.69 9.77 -8.63
CA TYR A 91 -3.07 11.03 -9.05
C TYR A 91 -2.18 11.57 -7.93
N GLY A 92 -1.08 12.23 -8.28
CA GLY A 92 -0.14 12.80 -7.32
C GLY A 92 0.87 11.76 -6.83
N LEU A 93 1.06 11.63 -5.52
CA LEU A 93 2.03 10.69 -4.90
C LEU A 93 3.45 10.86 -5.46
N ASN A 94 3.96 9.89 -6.23
CA ASN A 94 5.25 9.97 -6.93
C ASN A 94 5.09 10.10 -8.46
N ALA A 95 3.88 10.41 -8.94
CA ALA A 95 3.55 10.60 -10.35
C ALA A 95 3.86 9.36 -11.22
N LEU A 96 3.89 8.16 -10.61
CA LEU A 96 4.24 6.94 -11.35
C LEU A 96 3.03 6.39 -12.11
N THR A 97 1.83 6.58 -11.57
CA THR A 97 0.58 6.10 -12.17
C THR A 97 -0.14 7.21 -12.95
N ASP A 98 -0.44 8.33 -12.30
CA ASP A 98 -1.19 9.49 -12.83
C ASP A 98 -2.35 9.09 -13.76
N GLY A 99 -3.26 8.29 -13.22
CA GLY A 99 -4.44 7.80 -13.92
C GLY A 99 -4.84 6.40 -13.47
N SER A 100 -5.43 5.64 -14.39
CA SER A 100 -6.00 4.31 -14.11
C SER A 100 -4.97 3.27 -13.67
N THR A 101 -5.34 2.45 -12.67
CA THR A 101 -4.59 1.26 -12.22
C THR A 101 -5.06 -0.03 -12.91
N ALA A 102 -5.72 0.07 -14.06
CA ALA A 102 -6.05 -1.10 -14.89
C ALA A 102 -4.79 -1.94 -15.18
N ALA A 103 -4.97 -3.26 -15.28
CA ALA A 103 -3.86 -4.19 -15.46
C ALA A 103 -2.98 -3.87 -16.69
N SER A 104 -3.57 -3.32 -17.75
CA SER A 104 -2.87 -2.87 -18.97
C SER A 104 -1.88 -1.74 -18.74
N ARG A 105 -2.00 -0.97 -17.65
CA ARG A 105 -1.13 0.17 -17.30
C ARG A 105 0.01 -0.23 -16.36
N ARG A 106 -0.01 -1.45 -15.81
CA ARG A 106 0.97 -1.93 -14.83
C ARG A 106 2.40 -1.85 -15.35
N ASP A 107 2.65 -2.39 -16.54
CA ASP A 107 4.01 -2.45 -17.10
C ASP A 107 4.57 -1.05 -17.36
N GLU A 108 3.72 -0.11 -17.77
CA GLU A 108 4.12 1.29 -17.91
C GLU A 108 4.51 1.90 -16.55
N GLY A 109 3.69 1.70 -15.52
CA GLY A 109 4.00 2.13 -14.16
C GLY A 109 5.32 1.55 -13.68
N VAL A 110 5.51 0.23 -13.80
CA VAL A 110 6.75 -0.47 -13.37
C VAL A 110 7.96 0.08 -14.11
N ARG A 111 7.88 0.33 -15.43
CA ARG A 111 8.98 0.97 -16.18
C ARG A 111 9.32 2.36 -15.65
N ARG A 112 8.32 3.19 -15.32
CA ARG A 112 8.54 4.52 -14.71
C ARG A 112 9.20 4.40 -13.35
N ALA A 113 8.74 3.47 -12.51
CA ALA A 113 9.33 3.17 -11.21
C ALA A 113 10.79 2.72 -11.32
N ALA A 114 11.10 1.85 -12.30
CA ALA A 114 12.46 1.41 -12.60
C ALA A 114 13.36 2.58 -13.00
N ALA A 115 12.91 3.42 -13.93
CA ALA A 115 13.63 4.60 -14.39
C ALA A 115 13.90 5.59 -13.24
N ALA A 116 12.93 5.74 -12.33
CA ALA A 116 13.04 6.56 -11.13
C ALA A 116 13.77 5.87 -9.95
N ARG A 117 14.31 4.65 -10.17
CA ARG A 117 15.11 3.86 -9.22
C ARG A 117 14.37 3.46 -7.95
N PHE A 118 13.09 3.13 -8.07
CA PHE A 118 12.35 2.46 -6.99
C PHE A 118 12.81 1.02 -6.86
N ARG A 119 13.19 0.60 -5.65
CA ARG A 119 13.63 -0.78 -5.40
C ARG A 119 12.49 -1.76 -5.68
N GLY A 120 12.85 -2.91 -6.28
CA GLY A 120 11.91 -3.97 -6.67
C GLY A 120 11.04 -3.65 -7.89
N ALA A 121 11.38 -2.62 -8.68
CA ALA A 121 10.70 -2.25 -9.92
C ALA A 121 11.32 -2.90 -11.19
N GLY A 122 11.87 -4.09 -11.09
CA GLY A 122 12.48 -4.85 -12.20
C GLY A 122 12.75 -6.29 -11.77
N ALA A 123 12.96 -7.19 -12.75
CA ALA A 123 13.39 -8.56 -12.49
C ALA A 123 14.77 -8.61 -11.81
#